data_AF-A0A925KPG2-F1
#
_entry.id   AF-A0A925KPG2-F1
#
_cell.length_a   1.000
_cell.length_b   1.000
_cell.length_c   1.000
_cell.angle_alpha   90.00
_cell.angle_beta   90.00
_cell.angle_gamma   90.00
#
_symmetry.space_group_name_H-M   'P 1'
#
loop_
_entity.id
_entity.type
_entity.pdbx_description
1 polymer ?
#
loop_
_entity_poly.entity_id
_entity_poly.type
_entity_poly.pdbx_seq_one_letter_code
_entity_poly.pdbx_strand_id
1 'polypeptide(L)'
;MKQFKFFIPVCISLVFCLQVKAQPAAEIGCMSNFDYDNSGNSKVNAYLLMLLNHFVYPHFTINKPEEDPAVTELHFNPQKFKEAYENKVGHYFFEATTISRISSPTIIGDNSTKSLSATKKAVFDFVSMSNGIGIDPEAMVISTDRYVIVVFRGTDRVANQVPLIGKTIYDWGEWIQTDAFATKVSPPSSFGFTRGKVHSGFNNAVLFNKPGEKSFLDSLVSVLTRRGVGNKRLWITGHSLGSATAILAASYMKKAKNINPFCIYAYASPHPGDADFTGQINTLFPNTTLQRFDFIDDPITLLPGYFLGFQRAGARNRYSKESGSSNYFFNSSENAGDKVNAFFCLHHTNWYARAAFFELIDHHPEMASKLPAAPPKPTSFCSFIDDQIVGGTESFGAALVGGHEDIEEGTYYLMNGKSLKFLEVPGSVTDQNGSRVELGNLPSGKTNAQWKVRKVVNGVVGGYTIQLVKDSKYLDADLQNVNNNGCKVQLWERSFLPDKRNQEWYIQRLNSGRFRVKNVMNSNKLLHISSSSADNNGADITLNESLSQKNQEWFFVKIQ
;
A
#
# COMPACT_ATOMS: atom_id res chain seq x y z
N MET A 1 67.66 -42.19 -14.24
CA MET A 1 66.95 -41.35 -13.24
C MET A 1 66.10 -40.36 -14.05
N LYS A 2 64.85 -40.65 -14.46
CA LYS A 2 63.55 -40.51 -13.74
C LYS A 2 63.51 -39.19 -12.94
N GLN A 3 62.63 -38.20 -13.16
CA GLN A 3 61.31 -38.14 -13.79
C GLN A 3 61.04 -36.76 -14.43
N PHE A 4 60.38 -36.73 -15.59
CA PHE A 4 59.59 -35.60 -16.09
C PHE A 4 58.30 -35.49 -15.24
N LYS A 5 58.01 -34.32 -14.66
CA LYS A 5 56.68 -34.02 -14.11
C LYS A 5 55.94 -33.10 -15.07
N PHE A 6 54.95 -33.68 -15.76
CA PHE A 6 53.88 -32.96 -16.45
C PHE A 6 53.09 -32.15 -15.41
N PHE A 7 53.06 -30.83 -15.55
CA PHE A 7 52.10 -29.97 -14.85
C PHE A 7 50.80 -29.94 -15.67
N ILE A 8 49.79 -30.66 -15.21
CA ILE A 8 48.40 -30.51 -15.68
C ILE A 8 47.82 -29.33 -14.90
N PRO A 9 47.29 -28.27 -15.55
CA PRO A 9 46.57 -27.24 -14.82
C PRO A 9 45.23 -27.83 -14.36
N VAL A 10 45.12 -28.04 -13.05
CA VAL A 10 43.83 -28.33 -12.41
C VAL A 10 43.02 -27.03 -12.46
N CYS A 11 42.06 -26.96 -13.39
CA CYS A 11 40.97 -25.99 -13.31
C CYS A 11 40.17 -26.27 -12.05
N ILE A 12 40.51 -25.59 -10.96
CA ILE A 12 39.66 -25.51 -9.77
C ILE A 12 38.48 -24.64 -10.15
N SER A 13 37.41 -25.26 -10.66
CA SER A 13 36.09 -24.65 -10.67
C SER A 13 35.69 -24.42 -9.21
N LEU A 14 35.89 -23.20 -8.72
CA LEU A 14 35.32 -22.75 -7.45
C LEU A 14 33.80 -22.85 -7.55
N VAL A 15 33.25 -23.96 -7.06
CA VAL A 15 31.84 -24.08 -6.74
C VAL A 15 31.61 -23.14 -5.57
N PHE A 16 31.07 -21.95 -5.84
CA PHE A 16 30.52 -21.07 -4.82
C PHE A 16 29.33 -21.80 -4.18
N CYS A 17 29.58 -22.53 -3.09
CA CYS A 17 28.52 -22.87 -2.14
C CYS A 17 28.11 -21.57 -1.44
N LEU A 18 27.18 -20.83 -2.04
CA LEU A 18 26.41 -19.85 -1.29
C LEU A 18 25.75 -20.59 -0.13
N GLN A 19 26.00 -20.16 1.10
CA GLN A 19 25.11 -20.47 2.22
C GLN A 19 23.76 -19.81 1.94
N VAL A 20 22.95 -20.47 1.13
CA VAL A 20 21.56 -20.08 0.91
C VAL A 20 20.85 -20.41 2.22
N LYS A 21 20.43 -19.40 2.97
CA LYS A 21 19.38 -19.59 4.01
C LYS A 21 18.28 -20.44 3.35
N ALA A 22 17.87 -21.53 4.00
CA ALA A 22 16.88 -22.43 3.42
C ALA A 22 15.66 -21.63 2.92
N GLN A 23 15.48 -21.59 1.60
CA GLN A 23 14.35 -20.90 0.97
C GLN A 23 13.18 -21.88 0.86
N PRO A 24 11.92 -21.43 0.95
CA PRO A 24 10.78 -22.29 0.72
C PRO A 24 10.84 -22.90 -0.69
N ALA A 25 10.54 -24.20 -0.81
CA ALA A 25 10.68 -24.93 -2.07
C ALA A 25 9.84 -24.31 -3.22
N ALA A 26 8.67 -23.73 -2.90
CA ALA A 26 7.79 -23.07 -3.87
C ALA A 26 8.35 -21.73 -4.40
N GLU A 27 9.37 -21.17 -3.77
CA GLU A 27 9.99 -19.92 -4.20
C GLU A 27 11.17 -20.15 -5.16
N ILE A 28 11.86 -21.28 -5.04
CA ILE A 28 13.05 -21.58 -5.83
C ILE A 28 12.64 -21.81 -7.28
N GLY A 29 13.12 -20.96 -8.19
CA GLY A 29 12.83 -21.06 -9.61
C GLY A 29 11.37 -20.76 -9.99
N CYS A 30 10.61 -20.09 -9.12
CA CYS A 30 9.19 -19.81 -9.37
C CYS A 30 8.94 -18.96 -10.63
N MET A 31 9.92 -18.15 -11.07
CA MET A 31 9.85 -17.39 -12.33
C MET A 31 9.92 -18.27 -13.59
N SER A 32 10.16 -19.58 -13.46
CA SER A 32 9.95 -20.52 -14.57
C SER A 32 8.49 -20.58 -15.02
N ASN A 33 7.54 -20.19 -14.15
CA ASN A 33 6.12 -20.07 -14.47
C ASN A 33 5.75 -18.71 -15.09
N PHE A 34 6.70 -17.75 -15.17
CA PHE A 34 6.45 -16.46 -15.77
C PHE A 34 6.31 -16.60 -17.30
N ASP A 35 5.13 -16.26 -17.82
CA ASP A 35 4.81 -16.37 -19.23
C ASP A 35 5.26 -15.10 -19.96
N TYR A 36 6.56 -15.05 -20.28
CA TYR A 36 7.20 -13.86 -20.84
C TYR A 36 6.80 -13.55 -22.29
N ASP A 37 6.08 -14.45 -22.98
CA ASP A 37 5.57 -14.28 -24.35
C ASP A 37 4.06 -13.99 -24.40
N ASN A 38 3.37 -13.92 -23.25
CA ASN A 38 1.94 -13.66 -23.17
C ASN A 38 1.63 -12.26 -22.63
N SER A 39 1.31 -11.35 -23.54
CA SER A 39 0.82 -10.01 -23.19
C SER A 39 -0.68 -10.04 -22.88
N GLY A 40 -1.10 -9.45 -21.75
CA GLY A 40 -2.46 -8.93 -21.62
C GLY A 40 -3.50 -9.73 -20.81
N ASN A 41 -3.18 -10.82 -20.10
CA ASN A 41 -4.08 -11.38 -19.06
C ASN A 41 -3.47 -12.50 -18.18
N SER A 42 -2.13 -12.57 -18.04
CA SER A 42 -1.55 -13.66 -17.25
C SER A 42 -1.68 -13.36 -15.76
N LYS A 43 -2.56 -14.10 -15.06
CA LYS A 43 -2.71 -14.03 -13.60
C LYS A 43 -1.41 -14.37 -12.87
N VAL A 44 -0.64 -15.30 -13.42
CA VAL A 44 0.69 -15.66 -12.91
C VAL A 44 1.65 -14.47 -13.04
N ASN A 45 1.67 -13.81 -14.19
CA ASN A 45 2.50 -12.62 -14.40
C ASN A 45 2.05 -11.47 -13.50
N ALA A 46 0.74 -11.29 -13.32
CA ALA A 46 0.21 -10.26 -12.43
C ALA A 46 0.72 -10.47 -10.99
N TYR A 47 0.60 -11.69 -10.48
CA TYR A 47 1.10 -11.98 -9.13
C TYR A 47 2.62 -11.85 -9.01
N LEU A 48 3.40 -12.45 -9.92
CA LEU A 48 4.86 -12.43 -9.86
C LEU A 48 5.43 -11.01 -10.01
N LEU A 49 4.90 -10.21 -10.92
CA LEU A 49 5.33 -8.81 -11.08
C LEU A 49 4.91 -7.96 -9.87
N MET A 50 3.75 -8.22 -9.27
CA MET A 50 3.35 -7.53 -8.05
C MET A 50 4.23 -7.91 -6.85
N LEU A 51 4.68 -9.17 -6.74
CA LEU A 51 5.67 -9.55 -5.72
C LEU A 51 7.01 -8.83 -5.91
N LEU A 52 7.48 -8.71 -7.15
CA LEU A 52 8.71 -7.97 -7.44
C LEU A 52 8.58 -6.48 -7.06
N ASN A 53 7.41 -5.87 -7.30
CA ASN A 53 7.10 -4.51 -6.82
C ASN A 53 7.03 -4.45 -5.29
N HIS A 54 6.39 -5.42 -4.64
CA HIS A 54 6.28 -5.45 -3.18
C HIS A 54 7.68 -5.45 -2.53
N PHE A 55 8.59 -6.29 -3.01
CA PHE A 55 9.93 -6.37 -2.43
C PHE A 55 10.87 -5.23 -2.85
N VAL A 56 10.46 -4.31 -3.73
CA VAL A 56 11.32 -3.17 -4.14
C VAL A 56 11.39 -2.10 -3.05
N TYR A 57 10.47 -2.13 -2.09
CA TYR A 57 10.50 -1.26 -0.92
C TYR A 57 11.40 -1.87 0.17
N PRO A 58 12.40 -1.12 0.71
CA PRO A 58 13.43 -1.68 1.57
C PRO A 58 12.94 -2.44 2.79
N HIS A 59 11.88 -1.95 3.45
CA HIS A 59 11.30 -2.59 4.62
C HIS A 59 10.72 -3.98 4.31
N PHE A 60 10.15 -4.19 3.11
CA PHE A 60 9.75 -5.52 2.62
C PHE A 60 10.93 -6.34 2.10
N THR A 61 11.98 -5.70 1.57
CA THR A 61 13.18 -6.40 1.10
C THR A 61 13.83 -7.19 2.23
N ILE A 62 13.99 -6.58 3.40
CA ILE A 62 14.64 -7.21 4.57
C ILE A 62 13.69 -7.65 5.68
N ASN A 63 12.38 -7.52 5.47
CA ASN A 63 11.32 -7.84 6.43
C ASN A 63 11.55 -7.16 7.80
N LYS A 64 11.72 -5.84 7.78
CA LYS A 64 11.93 -5.01 8.98
C LYS A 64 10.92 -3.86 9.00
N PRO A 65 10.59 -3.30 10.18
CA PRO A 65 9.84 -2.05 10.26
C PRO A 65 10.55 -0.93 9.50
N GLU A 66 9.78 0.03 8.98
CA GLU A 66 10.31 1.12 8.14
C GLU A 66 11.34 1.98 8.89
N GLU A 67 11.12 2.15 10.19
CA GLU A 67 12.00 2.86 11.11
C GLU A 67 13.29 2.10 11.50
N ASP A 68 13.47 0.85 11.07
CA ASP A 68 14.69 0.09 11.37
C ASP A 68 15.91 0.76 10.68
N PRO A 69 17.03 1.01 11.41
CA PRO A 69 18.22 1.62 10.83
C PRO A 69 18.76 0.90 9.59
N ALA A 70 18.56 -0.43 9.50
CA ALA A 70 18.93 -1.19 8.31
C ALA A 70 18.09 -0.80 7.10
N VAL A 71 16.79 -0.53 7.27
CA VAL A 71 15.91 -0.01 6.20
C VAL A 71 16.40 1.37 5.76
N THR A 72 16.67 2.26 6.72
CA THR A 72 17.23 3.59 6.46
C THR A 72 18.53 3.50 5.65
N GLU A 73 19.44 2.58 6.00
CA GLU A 73 20.67 2.37 5.23
C GLU A 73 20.40 1.98 3.77
N LEU A 74 19.43 1.11 3.52
CA LEU A 74 19.05 0.71 2.16
C LEU A 74 18.45 1.86 1.35
N HIS A 75 17.83 2.85 1.99
CA HIS A 75 17.41 4.07 1.30
C HIS A 75 18.60 4.88 0.80
N PHE A 76 19.71 4.95 1.52
CA PHE A 76 20.83 5.82 1.15
C PHE A 76 21.98 5.11 0.43
N ASN A 77 21.97 3.78 0.39
CA ASN A 77 23.02 2.98 -0.25
C ASN A 77 22.47 2.11 -1.40
N PRO A 78 22.52 2.61 -2.65
CA PRO A 78 22.03 1.89 -3.83
C PRO A 78 22.64 0.50 -4.02
N GLN A 79 23.93 0.34 -3.69
CA GLN A 79 24.62 -0.94 -3.84
C GLN A 79 24.12 -1.95 -2.80
N LYS A 80 24.00 -1.54 -1.52
CA LYS A 80 23.43 -2.40 -0.48
C LYS A 80 21.97 -2.73 -0.75
N PHE A 81 21.17 -1.78 -1.24
CA PHE A 81 19.80 -2.06 -1.63
C PHE A 81 19.72 -3.07 -2.77
N LYS A 82 20.56 -2.93 -3.80
CA LYS A 82 20.65 -3.90 -4.88
C LYS A 82 20.96 -5.29 -4.34
N GLU A 83 21.98 -5.42 -3.49
CA GLU A 83 22.37 -6.70 -2.88
C GLU A 83 21.25 -7.30 -2.01
N ALA A 84 20.58 -6.48 -1.20
CA ALA A 84 19.45 -6.92 -0.38
C ALA A 84 18.28 -7.41 -1.23
N TYR A 85 17.92 -6.67 -2.28
CA TYR A 85 16.87 -7.06 -3.22
C TYR A 85 17.24 -8.35 -3.96
N GLU A 86 18.48 -8.43 -4.42
CA GLU A 86 19.03 -9.59 -5.09
C GLU A 86 19.03 -10.84 -4.19
N ASN A 87 19.30 -10.67 -2.90
CA ASN A 87 19.21 -11.74 -1.90
C ASN A 87 17.76 -12.14 -1.61
N LYS A 88 16.82 -11.21 -1.72
CA LYS A 88 15.39 -11.44 -1.44
C LYS A 88 14.67 -12.20 -2.55
N VAL A 89 14.98 -11.92 -3.82
CA VAL A 89 14.25 -12.51 -4.96
C VAL A 89 15.15 -13.28 -5.93
N GLY A 90 16.46 -13.34 -5.70
CA GLY A 90 17.40 -13.96 -6.62
C GLY A 90 17.15 -15.44 -6.87
N HIS A 91 16.68 -16.18 -5.86
CA HIS A 91 16.32 -17.59 -5.97
C HIS A 91 15.08 -17.84 -6.83
N TYR A 92 14.25 -16.82 -7.09
CA TYR A 92 13.09 -16.95 -7.98
C TYR A 92 13.51 -17.25 -9.42
N PHE A 93 14.75 -16.89 -9.79
CA PHE A 93 15.32 -17.02 -11.13
C PHE A 93 16.36 -18.16 -11.24
N PHE A 94 16.26 -19.16 -10.37
CA PHE A 94 17.10 -20.36 -10.44
C PHE A 94 16.47 -21.38 -11.39
N GLU A 95 17.29 -22.06 -12.19
CA GLU A 95 16.85 -23.27 -12.89
C GLU A 95 17.18 -24.49 -12.03
N ALA A 96 16.19 -25.38 -11.86
CA ALA A 96 16.41 -26.66 -11.21
C ALA A 96 17.17 -27.58 -12.18
N THR A 97 18.48 -27.73 -12.01
CA THR A 97 19.21 -28.81 -12.67
C THR A 97 18.84 -30.15 -12.01
N THR A 98 18.51 -31.12 -12.86
CA THR A 98 17.91 -32.43 -12.59
C THR A 98 18.35 -33.11 -11.29
N ILE A 99 17.38 -33.55 -10.47
CA ILE A 99 17.59 -34.47 -9.34
C ILE A 99 17.86 -35.86 -9.92
N SER A 100 19.12 -36.22 -10.17
CA SER A 100 19.47 -37.63 -10.34
C SER A 100 19.37 -38.31 -8.97
N ARG A 101 18.37 -39.20 -8.82
CA ARG A 101 18.33 -40.15 -7.70
C ARG A 101 19.62 -40.97 -7.77
N ILE A 102 20.55 -40.75 -6.85
CA ILE A 102 21.54 -41.78 -6.52
C ILE A 102 20.77 -42.81 -5.69
N SER A 103 20.23 -43.82 -6.37
CA SER A 103 19.84 -45.06 -5.71
C SER A 103 21.11 -45.86 -5.44
N SER A 104 21.49 -46.00 -4.17
CA SER A 104 22.21 -47.18 -3.69
C SER A 104 22.00 -47.38 -2.19
N PRO A 105 22.07 -48.64 -1.74
CA PRO A 105 21.29 -49.13 -0.59
C PRO A 105 22.06 -49.00 0.73
N THR A 106 21.29 -48.84 1.81
CA THR A 106 21.62 -49.24 3.18
C THR A 106 22.87 -48.63 3.81
N ILE A 107 22.71 -47.67 4.74
CA ILE A 107 23.15 -47.75 6.15
C ILE A 107 22.30 -46.74 6.94
N ILE A 108 21.84 -47.16 8.13
CA ILE A 108 21.02 -46.40 9.07
C ILE A 108 21.84 -45.25 9.68
N GLY A 109 21.30 -44.03 9.61
CA GLY A 109 21.73 -42.89 10.40
C GLY A 109 22.69 -41.93 9.69
N ASP A 110 22.17 -41.08 8.79
CA ASP A 110 22.85 -39.86 8.42
C ASP A 110 21.85 -38.73 8.09
N ASN A 111 22.05 -37.57 8.69
CA ASN A 111 21.34 -36.33 8.37
C ASN A 111 21.86 -35.84 7.01
N SER A 112 21.36 -36.43 5.92
CA SER A 112 21.74 -36.01 4.57
C SER A 112 21.21 -34.59 4.31
N THR A 113 22.06 -33.58 4.49
CA THR A 113 21.85 -32.25 3.92
C THR A 113 22.04 -32.36 2.41
N LYS A 114 20.93 -32.31 1.67
CA LYS A 114 20.96 -32.24 0.20
C LYS A 114 21.59 -30.90 -0.22
N SER A 115 22.82 -30.94 -0.72
CA SER A 115 23.41 -29.81 -1.44
C SER A 115 22.81 -29.75 -2.85
N LEU A 116 21.97 -28.74 -3.12
CA LEU A 116 21.52 -28.42 -4.48
C LEU A 116 22.52 -27.49 -5.15
N SER A 117 22.98 -27.86 -6.35
CA SER A 117 23.57 -26.89 -7.27
C SER A 117 22.43 -26.24 -8.07
N ALA A 118 22.22 -24.95 -7.88
CA ALA A 118 21.28 -24.15 -8.64
C ALA A 118 22.05 -22.97 -9.26
N THR A 119 21.91 -22.76 -10.57
CA THR A 119 22.58 -21.64 -11.25
C THR A 119 21.60 -20.49 -11.40
N LYS A 120 21.97 -19.35 -10.82
CA LYS A 120 21.23 -18.10 -11.00
C LYS A 120 21.39 -17.60 -12.44
N LYS A 121 20.27 -17.42 -13.15
CA LYS A 121 20.28 -16.97 -14.56
C LYS A 121 19.96 -15.48 -14.74
N ALA A 122 19.54 -14.80 -13.69
CA ALA A 122 19.22 -13.38 -13.74
C ALA A 122 20.36 -12.49 -13.25
N VAL A 123 20.59 -11.39 -13.96
CA VAL A 123 21.49 -10.30 -13.56
C VAL A 123 20.66 -9.09 -13.13
N PHE A 124 21.06 -8.50 -12.01
CA PHE A 124 20.38 -7.37 -11.39
C PHE A 124 21.21 -6.09 -11.56
N ASP A 125 20.57 -4.99 -11.95
CA ASP A 125 21.12 -3.64 -11.91
C ASP A 125 20.12 -2.72 -11.23
N PHE A 126 20.62 -1.86 -10.33
CA PHE A 126 19.78 -0.85 -9.72
C PHE A 126 20.16 0.52 -10.27
N VAL A 127 19.18 1.18 -10.89
CA VAL A 127 19.31 2.56 -11.37
C VAL A 127 18.61 3.43 -10.36
N SER A 128 19.37 4.26 -9.66
CA SER A 128 18.83 5.21 -8.69
C SER A 128 19.52 6.54 -8.85
N MET A 129 18.75 7.61 -8.76
CA MET A 129 19.30 8.95 -8.57
C MET A 129 18.75 9.54 -7.29
N SER A 130 19.58 10.29 -6.59
CA SER A 130 19.14 11.06 -5.44
C SER A 130 19.25 12.54 -5.74
N ASN A 131 18.16 13.26 -5.50
CA ASN A 131 18.09 14.70 -5.67
C ASN A 131 18.15 15.47 -4.34
N GLY A 132 18.16 14.77 -3.20
CA GLY A 132 18.22 15.37 -1.87
C GLY A 132 16.97 16.17 -1.47
N ILE A 133 15.96 16.29 -2.34
CA ILE A 133 14.69 16.99 -2.13
C ILE A 133 13.48 16.06 -2.18
N GLY A 134 13.72 14.75 -2.28
CA GLY A 134 12.69 13.74 -2.10
C GLY A 134 11.92 13.29 -3.33
N ILE A 135 12.47 13.50 -4.52
CA ILE A 135 11.93 12.93 -5.77
C ILE A 135 13.03 12.08 -6.41
N ASP A 136 13.31 10.94 -5.78
CA ASP A 136 14.40 10.05 -6.17
C ASP A 136 13.85 8.97 -7.11
N PRO A 137 14.09 9.06 -8.44
CA PRO A 137 13.65 8.03 -9.37
C PRO A 137 14.51 6.77 -9.23
N GLU A 138 13.84 5.62 -9.14
CA GLU A 138 14.50 4.36 -8.83
C GLU A 138 13.87 3.21 -9.61
N ALA A 139 14.72 2.39 -10.22
CA ALA A 139 14.29 1.19 -10.93
C ALA A 139 15.28 0.04 -10.76
N MET A 140 14.76 -1.14 -10.45
CA MET A 140 15.49 -2.40 -10.52
C MET A 140 15.32 -3.00 -11.91
N VAL A 141 16.44 -3.31 -12.58
CA VAL A 141 16.48 -4.03 -13.86
C VAL A 141 16.90 -5.47 -13.58
N ILE A 142 16.07 -6.41 -13.98
CA ILE A 142 16.30 -7.85 -13.85
C ILE A 142 16.37 -8.44 -15.26
N SER A 143 17.57 -8.83 -15.69
CA SER A 143 17.80 -9.39 -17.03
C SER A 143 18.02 -10.89 -16.95
N THR A 144 17.23 -11.66 -17.69
CA THR A 144 17.49 -13.07 -18.01
C THR A 144 18.09 -13.18 -19.41
N ASP A 145 18.23 -14.38 -19.94
CA ASP A 145 18.55 -14.66 -21.34
C ASP A 145 17.38 -14.34 -22.29
N ARG A 146 16.14 -14.54 -21.85
CA ARG A 146 14.91 -14.40 -22.67
C ARG A 146 14.21 -13.05 -22.55
N TYR A 147 14.25 -12.42 -21.38
CA TYR A 147 13.48 -11.21 -21.09
C TYR A 147 14.21 -10.27 -20.13
N VAL A 148 13.74 -9.02 -20.07
CA VAL A 148 14.20 -8.00 -19.12
C VAL A 148 12.98 -7.45 -18.40
N ILE A 149 12.99 -7.44 -17.07
CA ILE A 149 11.96 -6.79 -16.24
C ILE A 149 12.55 -5.51 -15.66
N VAL A 150 11.80 -4.41 -15.74
CA VAL A 150 12.08 -3.16 -15.04
C VAL A 150 11.02 -2.94 -13.98
N VAL A 151 11.43 -2.88 -12.72
CA VAL A 151 10.57 -2.66 -11.56
C VAL A 151 10.82 -1.25 -11.03
N PHE A 152 9.87 -0.36 -11.22
CA PHE A 152 9.94 1.01 -10.73
C PHE A 152 9.49 1.10 -9.28
N ARG A 153 10.29 1.78 -8.46
CA ARG A 153 9.98 2.07 -7.06
C ARG A 153 9.41 3.47 -6.91
N GLY A 154 8.31 3.60 -6.15
CA GLY A 154 7.81 4.91 -5.70
C GLY A 154 8.65 5.43 -4.53
N THR A 155 8.87 6.75 -4.45
CA THR A 155 9.76 7.37 -3.47
C THR A 155 9.34 7.11 -2.02
N ASP A 156 10.30 6.73 -1.18
CA ASP A 156 10.19 6.36 0.24
C ASP A 156 11.33 7.01 1.08
N ARG A 157 11.97 8.08 0.56
CA ARG A 157 13.23 8.62 1.12
C ARG A 157 13.08 9.92 1.93
N VAL A 158 11.93 10.59 1.86
CA VAL A 158 11.75 11.98 2.38
C VAL A 158 11.10 12.07 3.75
N ALA A 159 10.78 10.93 4.38
CA ALA A 159 10.13 10.88 5.70
C ALA A 159 10.94 11.54 6.85
N ASN A 160 12.14 12.10 6.58
CA ASN A 160 13.08 12.56 7.60
C ASN A 160 13.64 13.99 7.44
N GLN A 161 13.18 14.85 6.51
CA GLN A 161 13.75 16.22 6.36
C GLN A 161 12.77 17.41 6.38
N VAL A 162 11.52 17.25 6.81
CA VAL A 162 10.64 18.39 7.14
C VAL A 162 10.34 18.41 8.64
N PRO A 163 10.70 19.47 9.39
CA PRO A 163 10.38 19.57 10.81
C PRO A 163 8.90 19.93 11.04
N LEU A 164 8.28 19.20 11.97
CA LEU A 164 6.93 19.36 12.55
C LEU A 164 5.72 19.04 11.64
N ILE A 165 5.16 17.82 11.81
CA ILE A 165 3.75 17.45 12.12
C ILE A 165 3.47 16.02 11.61
N GLY A 166 3.27 15.04 12.52
CA GLY A 166 2.40 13.87 12.28
C GLY A 166 2.93 12.64 11.51
N LYS A 167 4.05 12.03 11.92
CA LYS A 167 4.74 10.89 11.29
C LYS A 167 4.00 9.51 11.27
N THR A 168 2.69 9.43 11.07
CA THR A 168 1.97 8.11 11.07
C THR A 168 0.74 8.01 10.15
N ILE A 169 0.33 9.11 9.50
CA ILE A 169 -0.49 9.09 8.27
C ILE A 169 0.38 9.43 7.04
N TYR A 170 1.66 9.72 7.28
CA TYR A 170 2.54 10.43 6.35
C TYR A 170 3.30 9.54 5.36
N ASP A 171 3.62 8.27 5.66
CA ASP A 171 4.48 7.46 4.76
C ASP A 171 3.82 7.08 3.41
N TRP A 172 2.54 7.42 3.21
CA TRP A 172 1.70 6.92 2.11
C TRP A 172 1.15 8.04 1.21
N GLY A 173 1.32 9.30 1.65
CA GLY A 173 0.82 10.52 1.00
C GLY A 173 1.92 11.47 0.50
N GLU A 174 3.18 11.03 0.48
CA GLU A 174 4.33 11.88 0.11
C GLU A 174 4.28 12.42 -1.33
N TRP A 175 3.51 11.82 -2.26
CA TRP A 175 3.25 12.42 -3.59
C TRP A 175 2.09 13.43 -3.60
N ILE A 176 1.16 13.37 -2.63
CA ILE A 176 0.10 14.38 -2.48
C ILE A 176 0.70 15.71 -2.00
N GLN A 177 1.82 15.66 -1.27
CA GLN A 177 2.49 16.88 -0.77
C GLN A 177 3.62 17.40 -1.66
N THR A 178 4.29 16.56 -2.47
CA THR A 178 5.32 17.05 -3.41
C THR A 178 4.76 17.69 -4.68
N ASP A 179 3.44 17.80 -4.82
CA ASP A 179 2.82 18.78 -5.71
C ASP A 179 1.34 19.00 -5.30
N ALA A 180 1.14 19.75 -4.21
CA ALA A 180 -0.18 20.33 -3.86
C ALA A 180 -0.78 21.19 -5.01
N PHE A 181 -0.05 21.36 -6.12
CA PHE A 181 -0.60 21.68 -7.42
C PHE A 181 -0.35 20.49 -8.35
N ALA A 182 -1.42 19.79 -8.76
CA ALA A 182 -1.46 18.87 -9.90
C ALA A 182 -1.08 19.61 -11.20
N THR A 183 0.16 20.08 -11.26
CA THR A 183 0.65 21.01 -12.26
C THR A 183 0.96 20.20 -13.50
N LYS A 184 0.32 20.59 -14.59
CA LYS A 184 0.48 19.95 -15.87
C LYS A 184 1.62 20.62 -16.62
N VAL A 185 2.69 19.89 -16.88
CA VAL A 185 3.83 20.34 -17.67
C VAL A 185 3.88 19.60 -19.00
N SER A 186 4.33 20.27 -20.04
CA SER A 186 4.61 19.59 -21.31
C SER A 186 5.87 18.73 -21.12
N PRO A 187 5.85 17.44 -21.49
CA PRO A 187 7.07 16.66 -21.53
C PRO A 187 8.06 17.32 -22.51
N PRO A 188 9.38 17.20 -22.29
CA PRO A 188 10.37 17.77 -23.20
C PRO A 188 10.18 17.24 -24.62
N SER A 189 10.59 18.03 -25.62
CA SER A 189 10.56 17.61 -27.03
C SER A 189 11.31 16.29 -27.29
N SER A 190 12.29 15.96 -26.45
CA SER A 190 13.02 14.69 -26.48
C SER A 190 12.14 13.46 -26.22
N PHE A 191 10.95 13.60 -25.65
CA PHE A 191 9.98 12.50 -25.52
C PHE A 191 9.26 12.20 -26.85
N GLY A 192 9.31 13.09 -27.83
CA GLY A 192 8.63 12.91 -29.11
C GLY A 192 7.10 13.09 -29.06
N PHE A 193 6.58 13.71 -28.00
CA PHE A 193 5.18 14.13 -27.91
C PHE A 193 5.01 15.56 -28.40
N THR A 194 4.02 15.80 -29.26
CA THR A 194 3.71 17.12 -29.81
C THR A 194 2.51 17.79 -29.12
N ARG A 195 1.79 17.04 -28.29
CA ARG A 195 0.61 17.49 -27.52
C ARG A 195 0.48 16.68 -26.23
N GLY A 196 -0.35 17.16 -25.31
CA GLY A 196 -0.58 16.56 -24.00
C GLY A 196 0.42 16.98 -22.93
N LYS A 197 -0.05 16.97 -21.69
CA LYS A 197 0.73 17.35 -20.51
C LYS A 197 0.73 16.22 -19.48
N VAL A 198 1.82 16.13 -18.75
CA VAL A 198 2.05 15.15 -17.69
C VAL A 198 2.10 15.84 -16.33
N HIS A 199 1.96 15.06 -15.26
CA HIS A 199 2.18 15.57 -13.91
C HIS A 199 3.63 16.04 -13.72
N SER A 200 3.85 17.25 -13.21
CA SER A 200 5.18 17.83 -12.96
C SER A 200 6.04 16.94 -12.08
N GLY A 201 5.53 16.45 -10.95
CA GLY A 201 6.27 15.52 -10.09
C GLY A 201 6.79 14.28 -10.83
N PHE A 202 5.95 13.64 -11.67
CA PHE A 202 6.35 12.43 -12.41
C PHE A 202 7.36 12.76 -13.50
N ASN A 203 7.15 13.88 -14.21
CA ASN A 203 8.07 14.37 -15.23
C ASN A 203 9.45 14.70 -14.64
N ASN A 204 9.48 15.43 -13.53
CA ASN A 204 10.70 15.82 -12.83
C ASN A 204 11.43 14.58 -12.28
N ALA A 205 10.71 13.59 -11.77
CA ALA A 205 11.30 12.33 -11.33
C ALA A 205 12.04 11.64 -12.48
N VAL A 206 11.37 11.35 -13.60
CA VAL A 206 11.98 10.56 -14.67
C VAL A 206 13.07 11.33 -15.45
N LEU A 207 13.00 12.66 -15.46
CA LEU A 207 13.98 13.50 -16.15
C LEU A 207 15.15 13.94 -15.27
N PHE A 208 15.11 13.64 -13.97
CA PHE A 208 16.14 14.10 -13.05
C PHE A 208 17.54 13.69 -13.53
N ASN A 209 18.48 14.62 -13.43
CA ASN A 209 19.88 14.41 -13.72
C ASN A 209 20.74 15.28 -12.81
N LYS A 210 21.94 14.82 -12.49
CA LYS A 210 22.97 15.69 -11.90
C LYS A 210 23.60 16.55 -13.00
N PRO A 211 24.13 17.74 -12.67
CA PRO A 211 24.84 18.58 -13.65
C PRO A 211 25.95 17.80 -14.37
N GLY A 212 25.90 17.77 -15.70
CA GLY A 212 26.87 17.04 -16.53
C GLY A 212 26.63 15.53 -16.66
N GLU A 213 25.61 14.97 -16.02
CA GLU A 213 25.27 13.55 -16.08
C GLU A 213 24.03 13.29 -16.96
N LYS A 214 23.89 12.03 -17.39
CA LYS A 214 22.69 11.53 -18.06
C LYS A 214 21.47 11.66 -17.16
N SER A 215 20.30 11.87 -17.76
CA SER A 215 19.02 11.73 -17.05
C SER A 215 18.83 10.31 -16.50
N PHE A 216 17.92 10.18 -15.53
CA PHE A 216 17.50 8.88 -15.02
C PHE A 216 17.05 7.97 -16.17
N LEU A 217 16.21 8.47 -17.08
CA LEU A 217 15.77 7.71 -18.25
C LEU A 217 16.91 7.33 -19.20
N ASP A 218 17.86 8.22 -19.48
CA ASP A 218 19.02 7.90 -20.33
C ASP A 218 19.96 6.88 -19.66
N SER A 219 20.08 6.93 -18.33
CA SER A 219 20.84 5.96 -17.54
C SER A 219 20.18 4.59 -17.55
N LEU A 220 18.86 4.54 -17.38
CA LEU A 220 18.06 3.33 -17.49
C LEU A 220 18.16 2.72 -18.90
N VAL A 221 18.01 3.52 -19.95
CA VAL A 221 18.18 3.08 -21.35
C VAL A 221 19.59 2.53 -21.58
N SER A 222 20.62 3.17 -21.01
CA SER A 222 22.01 2.67 -21.11
C SER A 222 22.16 1.29 -20.48
N VAL A 223 21.54 1.04 -19.32
CA VAL A 223 21.51 -0.28 -18.67
C VAL A 223 20.78 -1.29 -19.55
N LEU A 224 19.58 -0.97 -20.03
CA LEU A 224 18.77 -1.85 -20.87
C LEU A 224 19.50 -2.25 -22.16
N THR A 225 20.15 -1.30 -22.83
CA THR A 225 20.96 -1.57 -24.02
C THR A 225 22.12 -2.51 -23.69
N ARG A 226 22.85 -2.28 -22.58
CA ARG A 226 23.92 -3.20 -22.13
C ARG A 226 23.39 -4.61 -21.80
N ARG A 227 22.14 -4.74 -21.37
CA ARG A 227 21.48 -6.02 -21.11
C ARG A 227 20.83 -6.67 -22.34
N GLY A 228 20.99 -6.06 -23.52
CA GLY A 228 20.54 -6.63 -24.79
C GLY A 228 19.02 -6.55 -24.97
N VAL A 229 18.37 -5.50 -24.45
CA VAL A 229 16.91 -5.32 -24.54
C VAL A 229 16.36 -5.41 -25.97
N GLY A 230 17.17 -5.08 -26.99
CA GLY A 230 16.76 -5.18 -28.40
C GLY A 230 16.42 -6.59 -28.87
N ASN A 231 16.91 -7.64 -28.18
CA ASN A 231 16.67 -9.05 -28.51
C ASN A 231 15.82 -9.77 -27.46
N LYS A 232 15.23 -9.04 -26.50
CA LYS A 232 14.54 -9.62 -25.35
C LYS A 232 13.17 -8.99 -25.18
N ARG A 233 12.25 -9.74 -24.56
CA ARG A 233 10.95 -9.18 -24.15
C ARG A 233 11.15 -8.19 -23.01
N LEU A 234 10.81 -6.92 -23.22
CA LEU A 234 10.88 -5.88 -22.19
C LEU A 234 9.56 -5.81 -21.41
N TRP A 235 9.59 -6.23 -20.16
CA TRP A 235 8.51 -6.10 -19.21
C TRP A 235 8.77 -4.92 -18.28
N ILE A 236 7.75 -4.10 -18.05
CA ILE A 236 7.84 -2.93 -17.17
C ILE A 236 6.74 -3.03 -16.12
N THR A 237 7.07 -2.71 -14.88
CA THR A 237 6.09 -2.70 -13.81
C THR A 237 6.41 -1.65 -12.75
N GLY A 238 5.39 -1.24 -12.00
CA GLY A 238 5.51 -0.28 -10.92
C GLY A 238 4.24 -0.26 -10.07
N HIS A 239 4.37 0.21 -8.83
CA HIS A 239 3.25 0.45 -7.92
C HIS A 239 3.18 1.94 -7.57
N SER A 240 1.98 2.51 -7.43
CA SER A 240 1.78 3.91 -7.00
C SER A 240 2.52 4.90 -7.92
N LEU A 241 3.33 5.80 -7.36
CA LEU A 241 4.25 6.69 -8.08
C LEU A 241 5.17 5.91 -9.05
N GLY A 242 5.64 4.72 -8.65
CA GLY A 242 6.41 3.83 -9.51
C GLY A 242 5.65 3.41 -10.77
N SER A 243 4.33 3.23 -10.68
CA SER A 243 3.47 2.94 -11.82
C SER A 243 3.36 4.11 -12.80
N ALA A 244 3.14 5.33 -12.30
CA ALA A 244 3.03 6.50 -13.17
C ALA A 244 4.37 6.81 -13.89
N THR A 245 5.48 6.72 -13.16
CA THR A 245 6.82 6.86 -13.74
C THR A 245 7.18 5.74 -14.71
N ALA A 246 6.73 4.51 -14.47
CA ALA A 246 6.85 3.40 -15.43
C ALA A 246 6.14 3.69 -16.76
N ILE A 247 4.93 4.27 -16.73
CA ILE A 247 4.19 4.67 -17.95
C ILE A 247 4.97 5.74 -18.73
N LEU A 248 5.46 6.77 -18.03
CA LEU A 248 6.27 7.82 -18.66
C LEU A 248 7.57 7.24 -19.26
N ALA A 249 8.26 6.36 -18.53
CA ALA A 249 9.48 5.71 -19.01
C ALA A 249 9.24 4.82 -20.22
N ALA A 250 8.18 3.99 -20.20
CA ALA A 250 7.80 3.16 -21.34
C ALA A 250 7.51 4.01 -22.58
N SER A 251 6.81 5.13 -22.39
CA SER A 251 6.50 6.07 -23.47
C SER A 251 7.76 6.69 -24.08
N TYR A 252 8.72 7.10 -23.25
CA TYR A 252 10.02 7.60 -23.67
C TYR A 252 10.83 6.55 -24.42
N MET A 253 10.88 5.32 -23.89
CA MET A 253 11.59 4.20 -24.55
C MET A 253 11.04 3.97 -25.97
N LYS A 254 9.72 3.93 -26.13
CA LYS A 254 9.07 3.68 -27.41
C LYS A 254 9.23 4.84 -28.39
N LYS A 255 8.95 6.07 -27.95
CA LYS A 255 8.94 7.26 -28.83
C LYS A 255 10.33 7.83 -29.09
N ALA A 256 11.17 7.91 -28.08
CA ALA A 256 12.45 8.62 -28.16
C ALA A 256 13.64 7.71 -28.46
N LYS A 257 13.56 6.43 -28.07
CA LYS A 257 14.70 5.50 -28.12
C LYS A 257 14.51 4.28 -29.00
N ASN A 258 13.34 4.13 -29.62
CA ASN A 258 12.99 2.97 -30.45
C ASN A 258 13.17 1.63 -29.70
N ILE A 259 12.95 1.63 -28.39
CA ILE A 259 12.90 0.43 -27.55
C ILE A 259 11.43 0.12 -27.32
N ASN A 260 10.98 -1.10 -27.65
CA ASN A 260 9.58 -1.48 -27.56
C ASN A 260 9.28 -2.25 -26.27
N PRO A 261 8.59 -1.65 -25.28
CA PRO A 261 7.99 -2.41 -24.19
C PRO A 261 7.05 -3.48 -24.74
N PHE A 262 7.25 -4.73 -24.30
CA PHE A 262 6.38 -5.84 -24.64
C PHE A 262 5.09 -5.80 -23.81
N CYS A 263 5.20 -5.55 -22.51
CA CYS A 263 4.06 -5.40 -21.62
C CYS A 263 4.39 -4.54 -20.39
N ILE A 264 3.39 -3.81 -19.90
CA ILE A 264 3.48 -2.83 -18.81
C ILE A 264 2.36 -3.13 -17.82
N TYR A 265 2.72 -3.55 -16.60
CA TYR A 265 1.78 -3.82 -15.51
C TYR A 265 1.88 -2.73 -14.45
N ALA A 266 0.85 -1.89 -14.40
CA ALA A 266 0.73 -0.69 -13.60
C ALA A 266 -0.19 -0.95 -12.39
N TYR A 267 0.36 -1.04 -11.18
CA TYR A 267 -0.43 -1.27 -9.97
C TYR A 267 -0.72 0.03 -9.24
N ALA A 268 -1.97 0.23 -8.81
CA ALA A 268 -2.37 1.38 -8.00
C ALA A 268 -1.98 2.73 -8.64
N SER A 269 -2.06 2.82 -9.97
CA SER A 269 -1.47 3.95 -10.69
C SER A 269 -2.27 5.23 -10.46
N PRO A 270 -1.64 6.34 -10.03
CA PRO A 270 -2.23 7.66 -10.17
C PRO A 270 -2.29 8.05 -11.66
N HIS A 271 -3.03 9.12 -11.96
CA HIS A 271 -3.29 9.61 -13.31
C HIS A 271 -2.04 10.31 -13.86
N PRO A 272 -1.37 9.77 -14.89
CA PRO A 272 -0.02 10.22 -15.27
C PRO A 272 -0.02 11.56 -16.03
N GLY A 273 -1.15 11.97 -16.61
CA GLY A 273 -1.25 13.17 -17.43
C GLY A 273 -2.67 13.46 -17.88
N ASP A 274 -2.82 14.41 -18.80
CA ASP A 274 -4.11 14.81 -19.33
C ASP A 274 -4.69 13.86 -20.39
N ALA A 275 -5.89 14.17 -20.86
CA ALA A 275 -6.60 13.42 -21.89
C ALA A 275 -5.79 13.22 -23.18
N ASP A 276 -5.05 14.25 -23.59
CA ASP A 276 -4.23 14.21 -24.80
C ASP A 276 -3.02 13.31 -24.64
N PHE A 277 -2.34 13.38 -23.48
CA PHE A 277 -1.24 12.49 -23.17
C PHE A 277 -1.72 11.04 -23.08
N THR A 278 -2.74 10.77 -22.27
CA THR A 278 -3.26 9.41 -22.06
C THR A 278 -3.85 8.79 -23.32
N GLY A 279 -4.54 9.57 -24.17
CA GLY A 279 -5.01 9.10 -25.48
C GLY A 279 -3.85 8.65 -26.40
N GLN A 280 -2.73 9.37 -26.39
CA GLN A 280 -1.52 8.96 -27.10
C GLN A 280 -0.87 7.72 -26.47
N ILE A 281 -0.83 7.61 -25.15
CA ILE A 281 -0.33 6.42 -24.46
C ILE A 281 -1.15 5.19 -24.82
N ASN A 282 -2.49 5.28 -24.81
CA ASN A 282 -3.37 4.17 -25.20
C ASN A 282 -3.24 3.80 -26.68
N THR A 283 -2.88 4.76 -27.54
CA THR A 283 -2.55 4.48 -28.95
C THR A 283 -1.19 3.76 -29.08
N LEU A 284 -0.20 4.15 -28.27
CA LEU A 284 1.12 3.53 -28.26
C LEU A 284 1.09 2.13 -27.66
N PHE A 285 0.26 1.90 -26.65
CA PHE A 285 0.19 0.67 -25.88
C PHE A 285 -1.28 0.24 -25.79
N PRO A 286 -1.74 -0.61 -26.72
CA PRO A 286 -3.12 -1.12 -26.69
C PRO A 286 -3.38 -1.95 -25.43
N ASN A 287 -4.63 -2.32 -25.20
CA ASN A 287 -5.11 -2.95 -23.95
C ASN A 287 -4.33 -4.21 -23.49
N THR A 288 -3.71 -4.94 -24.42
CA THR A 288 -2.88 -6.12 -24.10
C THR A 288 -1.47 -5.74 -23.65
N THR A 289 -1.00 -4.53 -23.99
CA THR A 289 0.34 -4.05 -23.68
C THR A 289 0.39 -3.25 -22.39
N LEU A 290 -0.58 -2.37 -22.11
CA LEU A 290 -0.62 -1.59 -20.87
C LEU A 290 -1.84 -1.99 -20.04
N GLN A 291 -1.59 -2.69 -18.94
CA GLN A 291 -2.61 -3.16 -17.99
C GLN A 291 -2.45 -2.46 -16.66
N ARG A 292 -3.56 -1.95 -16.14
CA ARG A 292 -3.62 -1.22 -14.88
C ARG A 292 -4.47 -2.00 -13.89
N PHE A 293 -3.94 -2.24 -12.70
CA PHE A 293 -4.60 -2.98 -11.64
C PHE A 293 -4.97 -2.04 -10.52
N ASP A 294 -6.27 -1.98 -10.19
CA ASP A 294 -6.80 -1.08 -9.16
C ASP A 294 -7.68 -1.80 -8.16
N PHE A 295 -7.62 -1.38 -6.90
CA PHE A 295 -8.75 -1.55 -6.00
C PHE A 295 -9.80 -0.46 -6.20
N ILE A 296 -11.06 -0.83 -6.13
CA ILE A 296 -12.21 0.07 -6.30
C ILE A 296 -12.29 1.19 -5.25
N ASP A 297 -11.70 0.93 -4.09
CA ASP A 297 -11.72 1.76 -2.88
C ASP A 297 -10.35 2.40 -2.59
N ASP A 298 -9.34 2.20 -3.47
CA ASP A 298 -8.03 2.85 -3.36
C ASP A 298 -8.10 4.29 -3.92
N PRO A 299 -7.98 5.31 -3.06
CA PRO A 299 -8.12 6.70 -3.47
C PRO A 299 -7.02 7.18 -4.42
N ILE A 300 -5.85 6.56 -4.44
CA ILE A 300 -4.71 7.00 -5.26
C ILE A 300 -4.98 6.76 -6.74
N THR A 301 -5.74 5.71 -7.07
CA THR A 301 -6.16 5.40 -8.45
C THR A 301 -7.16 6.42 -9.02
N LEU A 302 -7.68 7.32 -8.18
CA LEU A 302 -8.61 8.39 -8.54
C LEU A 302 -7.91 9.74 -8.68
N LEU A 303 -6.60 9.82 -8.40
CA LEU A 303 -5.88 11.08 -8.30
C LEU A 303 -4.68 11.17 -9.26
N PRO A 304 -4.29 12.39 -9.66
CA PRO A 304 -5.10 13.62 -9.62
C PRO A 304 -6.39 13.46 -10.43
N GLY A 305 -7.50 14.03 -9.95
CA GLY A 305 -8.83 13.70 -10.49
C GLY A 305 -9.15 14.27 -11.88
N TYR A 306 -10.15 13.67 -12.53
CA TYR A 306 -10.67 14.07 -13.84
C TYR A 306 -11.10 15.55 -13.93
N PHE A 307 -11.57 16.13 -12.83
CA PHE A 307 -11.94 17.55 -12.76
C PHE A 307 -10.75 18.50 -12.96
N LEU A 308 -9.51 18.03 -12.73
CA LEU A 308 -8.27 18.77 -13.04
C LEU A 308 -7.78 18.48 -14.47
N GLY A 309 -8.55 17.72 -15.26
CA GLY A 309 -8.23 17.33 -16.62
C GLY A 309 -7.19 16.22 -16.74
N PHE A 310 -6.84 15.55 -15.64
CA PHE A 310 -6.03 14.33 -15.65
C PHE A 310 -6.87 13.11 -16.00
N GLN A 311 -6.24 12.10 -16.59
CA GLN A 311 -6.90 10.88 -17.00
C GLN A 311 -6.01 9.66 -16.73
N ARG A 312 -6.62 8.49 -16.84
CA ARG A 312 -5.94 7.20 -16.71
C ARG A 312 -5.45 6.69 -18.06
N ALA A 313 -4.41 5.87 -18.03
CA ALA A 313 -3.89 5.16 -19.19
C ALA A 313 -3.89 3.64 -18.93
N GLY A 314 -4.07 2.85 -19.98
CA GLY A 314 -4.13 1.40 -19.92
C GLY A 314 -5.52 0.82 -19.74
N ALA A 315 -5.62 -0.49 -19.98
CA ALA A 315 -6.84 -1.24 -19.71
C ALA A 315 -6.95 -1.57 -18.22
N ARG A 316 -8.13 -1.39 -17.65
CA ARG A 316 -8.37 -1.52 -16.21
C ARG A 316 -8.75 -2.94 -15.80
N ASN A 317 -7.95 -3.52 -14.93
CA ASN A 317 -8.22 -4.74 -14.17
C ASN A 317 -8.60 -4.33 -12.73
N ARG A 318 -9.85 -4.56 -12.35
CA ARG A 318 -10.40 -4.03 -11.09
C ARG A 318 -10.59 -5.14 -10.06
N TYR A 319 -10.12 -4.90 -8.84
CA TYR A 319 -10.42 -5.67 -7.65
C TYR A 319 -11.49 -4.94 -6.81
N SER A 320 -12.60 -5.61 -6.49
CA SER A 320 -13.58 -5.10 -5.53
C SER A 320 -13.33 -5.60 -4.11
N LYS A 321 -12.66 -6.75 -3.98
CA LYS A 321 -12.24 -7.38 -2.72
C LYS A 321 -10.91 -8.11 -2.95
N GLU A 322 -10.31 -8.62 -1.88
CA GLU A 322 -9.07 -9.39 -1.95
C GLU A 322 -9.25 -10.77 -2.59
N SER A 323 -10.37 -11.44 -2.34
CA SER A 323 -10.55 -12.83 -2.75
C SER A 323 -11.97 -13.12 -3.20
N GLY A 324 -12.15 -14.21 -3.95
CA GLY A 324 -13.42 -14.70 -4.47
C GLY A 324 -13.60 -14.40 -5.97
N SER A 325 -14.05 -15.42 -6.69
CA SER A 325 -14.17 -15.46 -8.16
C SER A 325 -14.96 -14.32 -8.81
N SER A 326 -15.85 -13.66 -8.06
CA SER A 326 -16.68 -12.56 -8.53
C SER A 326 -16.12 -11.17 -8.20
N ASN A 327 -14.91 -11.09 -7.65
CA ASN A 327 -14.31 -9.83 -7.17
C ASN A 327 -13.23 -9.26 -8.08
N TYR A 328 -12.93 -9.94 -9.19
CA TYR A 328 -12.03 -9.47 -10.24
C TYR A 328 -12.80 -9.15 -11.52
N PHE A 329 -12.48 -8.01 -12.12
CA PHE A 329 -13.10 -7.55 -13.37
C PHE A 329 -12.00 -7.18 -14.37
N PHE A 330 -11.78 -8.07 -15.33
CA PHE A 330 -10.82 -7.90 -16.41
C PHE A 330 -11.30 -6.87 -17.43
N ASN A 331 -10.41 -5.98 -17.88
CA ASN A 331 -10.71 -4.93 -18.88
C ASN A 331 -12.04 -4.19 -18.61
N SER A 332 -12.28 -3.87 -17.34
CA SER A 332 -13.46 -3.15 -16.87
C SER A 332 -13.53 -1.72 -17.40
N SER A 333 -14.74 -1.17 -17.54
CA SER A 333 -14.91 0.22 -17.94
C SER A 333 -14.44 1.20 -16.84
N GLU A 334 -13.85 2.31 -17.26
CA GLU A 334 -13.17 3.27 -16.37
C GLU A 334 -14.05 3.83 -15.24
N ASN A 335 -15.36 3.95 -15.45
CA ASN A 335 -16.30 4.56 -14.48
C ASN A 335 -17.16 3.54 -13.73
N ALA A 336 -17.00 2.24 -13.95
CA ALA A 336 -17.82 1.26 -13.24
C ALA A 336 -17.34 1.11 -11.80
N GLY A 337 -18.16 1.60 -10.86
CA GLY A 337 -18.10 1.23 -9.43
C GLY A 337 -17.11 1.97 -8.55
N ASP A 338 -16.34 2.94 -9.06
CA ASP A 338 -15.40 3.72 -8.24
C ASP A 338 -16.08 4.33 -7.01
N LYS A 339 -15.48 4.15 -5.84
CA LYS A 339 -15.96 4.73 -4.59
C LYS A 339 -14.96 5.77 -4.11
N VAL A 340 -15.44 6.99 -3.81
CA VAL A 340 -14.61 8.03 -3.19
C VAL A 340 -14.55 7.76 -1.68
N ASN A 341 -13.80 6.73 -1.33
CA ASN A 341 -13.51 6.37 0.05
C ASN A 341 -12.05 6.68 0.37
N ALA A 342 -11.79 7.24 1.56
CA ALA A 342 -10.44 7.59 2.01
C ALA A 342 -9.70 6.37 2.62
N PHE A 343 -9.78 5.20 1.97
CA PHE A 343 -9.15 3.98 2.46
C PHE A 343 -7.73 3.83 1.91
N PHE A 344 -6.81 4.63 2.44
CA PHE A 344 -5.39 4.58 2.06
C PHE A 344 -4.72 3.23 2.33
N CYS A 345 -5.28 2.39 3.20
CA CYS A 345 -4.77 1.04 3.46
C CYS A 345 -4.76 0.15 2.20
N LEU A 346 -5.78 0.25 1.34
CA LEU A 346 -5.86 -0.55 0.10
C LEU A 346 -4.78 -0.18 -0.92
N HIS A 347 -4.14 0.98 -0.74
CA HIS A 347 -3.00 1.38 -1.55
C HIS A 347 -1.73 0.58 -1.22
N HIS A 348 -1.77 -0.34 -0.25
CA HIS A 348 -0.60 -1.11 0.11
C HIS A 348 -0.26 -2.19 -0.92
N THR A 349 1.03 -2.38 -1.18
CA THR A 349 1.51 -3.46 -2.06
C THR A 349 1.05 -4.86 -1.60
N ASN A 350 0.87 -5.08 -0.28
CA ASN A 350 0.35 -6.36 0.21
C ASN A 350 -1.06 -6.64 -0.31
N TRP A 351 -1.95 -5.65 -0.37
CA TRP A 351 -3.31 -5.88 -0.85
C TRP A 351 -3.33 -6.26 -2.33
N TYR A 352 -2.55 -5.55 -3.15
CA TYR A 352 -2.43 -5.87 -4.57
C TYR A 352 -1.79 -7.24 -4.80
N ALA A 353 -0.73 -7.58 -4.06
CA ALA A 353 -0.10 -8.90 -4.16
C ALA A 353 -1.04 -10.01 -3.71
N ARG A 354 -1.82 -9.78 -2.65
CA ARG A 354 -2.79 -10.74 -2.13
C ARG A 354 -3.97 -10.92 -3.08
N ALA A 355 -4.55 -9.85 -3.61
CA ALA A 355 -5.61 -9.97 -4.61
C ALA A 355 -5.15 -10.69 -5.88
N ALA A 356 -3.96 -10.36 -6.38
CA ALA A 356 -3.39 -11.08 -7.53
C ALA A 356 -3.16 -12.57 -7.21
N PHE A 357 -2.73 -12.92 -5.99
CA PHE A 357 -2.56 -14.30 -5.56
C PHE A 357 -3.89 -15.05 -5.47
N PHE A 358 -4.90 -14.47 -4.82
CA PHE A 358 -6.19 -15.13 -4.64
C PHE A 358 -6.95 -15.28 -5.97
N GLU A 359 -6.91 -14.26 -6.82
CA GLU A 359 -7.44 -14.35 -8.19
C GLU A 359 -6.72 -15.43 -9.01
N LEU A 360 -5.40 -15.56 -8.83
CA LEU A 360 -4.62 -16.61 -9.47
C LEU A 360 -5.04 -18.00 -8.99
N ILE A 361 -5.04 -18.27 -7.68
CA ILE A 361 -5.32 -19.63 -7.19
C ILE A 361 -6.78 -20.04 -7.34
N ASP A 362 -7.71 -19.09 -7.41
CA ASP A 362 -9.13 -19.37 -7.69
C ASP A 362 -9.32 -19.95 -9.10
N HIS A 363 -8.50 -19.50 -10.06
CA HIS A 363 -8.54 -19.98 -11.45
C HIS A 363 -7.49 -21.05 -11.77
N HIS A 364 -6.40 -21.09 -11.01
CA HIS A 364 -5.24 -21.96 -11.20
C HIS A 364 -4.77 -22.52 -9.84
N PRO A 365 -5.58 -23.35 -9.17
CA PRO A 365 -5.26 -23.88 -7.84
C PRO A 365 -3.95 -24.68 -7.81
N GLU A 366 -3.54 -25.27 -8.94
CA GLU A 366 -2.25 -25.95 -9.12
C GLU A 366 -1.02 -25.04 -8.94
N MET A 367 -1.21 -23.72 -9.01
CA MET A 367 -0.14 -22.74 -8.83
C MET A 367 0.17 -22.43 -7.37
N ALA A 368 -0.73 -22.76 -6.44
CA ALA A 368 -0.54 -22.50 -5.00
C ALA A 368 0.71 -23.18 -4.42
N SER A 369 1.13 -24.32 -4.96
CA SER A 369 2.34 -25.04 -4.54
C SER A 369 3.60 -24.69 -5.35
N LYS A 370 3.48 -23.86 -6.39
CA LYS A 370 4.56 -23.55 -7.34
C LYS A 370 5.08 -22.12 -7.25
N LEU A 371 4.39 -21.29 -6.47
CA LEU A 371 4.68 -19.86 -6.32
C LEU A 371 4.83 -19.51 -4.83
N PRO A 372 5.51 -18.39 -4.52
CA PRO A 372 5.50 -17.86 -3.17
C PRO A 372 4.07 -17.67 -2.65
N ALA A 373 3.87 -17.81 -1.34
CA ALA A 373 2.59 -17.49 -0.73
C ALA A 373 2.35 -15.97 -0.77
N ALA A 374 1.07 -15.56 -0.77
CA ALA A 374 0.70 -14.17 -0.62
C ALA A 374 1.36 -13.55 0.63
N PRO A 375 1.84 -12.29 0.57
CA PRO A 375 2.36 -11.61 1.75
C PRO A 375 1.27 -11.53 2.85
N PRO A 376 1.67 -11.33 4.11
CA PRO A 376 0.69 -11.16 5.20
C PRO A 376 -0.17 -9.92 4.96
N LYS A 377 -1.34 -9.84 5.61
CA LYS A 377 -2.10 -8.58 5.66
C LYS A 377 -1.23 -7.49 6.33
N PRO A 378 -1.34 -6.22 5.92
CA PRO A 378 -0.68 -5.10 6.61
C PRO A 378 -1.17 -4.99 8.08
N THR A 379 -0.49 -4.16 8.88
CA THR A 379 -0.62 -4.06 10.35
C THR A 379 -2.06 -3.99 10.90
N SER A 380 -2.21 -4.17 12.22
CA SER A 380 -3.50 -4.26 12.90
C SER A 380 -4.49 -3.13 12.57
N PHE A 381 -4.00 -1.90 12.39
CA PHE A 381 -4.79 -0.73 11.99
C PHE A 381 -5.45 -0.89 10.62
N CYS A 382 -4.72 -1.38 9.61
CA CYS A 382 -5.30 -1.68 8.30
C CYS A 382 -6.13 -2.97 8.37
N SER A 383 -5.64 -4.04 9.02
CA SER A 383 -6.37 -5.31 9.12
C SER A 383 -7.77 -5.20 9.76
N PHE A 384 -7.98 -4.29 10.72
CA PHE A 384 -9.28 -4.10 11.39
C PHE A 384 -10.31 -3.41 10.48
N ILE A 385 -9.88 -2.42 9.69
CA ILE A 385 -10.73 -1.79 8.68
C ILE A 385 -10.95 -2.74 7.48
N ASP A 386 -9.96 -3.58 7.17
CA ASP A 386 -9.92 -4.45 6.01
C ASP A 386 -10.68 -5.79 6.18
N ASP A 387 -10.76 -6.38 7.38
CA ASP A 387 -11.59 -7.59 7.62
C ASP A 387 -13.09 -7.31 7.41
N GLN A 388 -13.52 -6.06 7.57
CA GLN A 388 -14.91 -5.64 7.39
C GLN A 388 -15.27 -5.28 5.93
N ILE A 389 -14.29 -4.96 5.09
CA ILE A 389 -14.50 -4.46 3.70
C ILE A 389 -14.04 -5.48 2.66
N VAL A 390 -12.96 -6.22 2.94
CA VAL A 390 -12.16 -6.95 1.94
C VAL A 390 -12.20 -8.47 2.17
N GLY A 391 -12.46 -8.93 3.40
CA GLY A 391 -12.37 -10.33 3.83
C GLY A 391 -13.41 -11.33 3.28
N GLY A 392 -14.23 -10.95 2.30
CA GLY A 392 -15.02 -11.92 1.54
C GLY A 392 -16.06 -12.73 2.34
N THR A 393 -16.47 -12.31 3.54
CA THR A 393 -17.63 -12.95 4.19
C THR A 393 -18.90 -12.60 3.40
N GLU A 394 -19.34 -13.52 2.55
CA GLU A 394 -20.70 -13.53 2.01
C GLU A 394 -21.76 -13.84 3.07
N SER A 395 -21.38 -14.03 4.34
CA SER A 395 -22.30 -14.10 5.46
C SER A 395 -22.62 -12.71 6.02
N PHE A 396 -23.25 -11.85 5.23
CA PHE A 396 -24.13 -10.80 5.78
C PHE A 396 -25.44 -10.64 4.99
N GLY A 397 -25.71 -11.51 4.00
CA GLY A 397 -27.06 -11.71 3.48
C GLY A 397 -28.02 -12.37 4.48
N ALA A 398 -27.48 -12.95 5.57
CA ALA A 398 -28.28 -13.58 6.64
C ALA A 398 -28.30 -12.78 7.96
N ALA A 399 -27.68 -11.60 8.01
CA ALA A 399 -27.81 -10.67 9.15
C ALA A 399 -28.23 -9.26 8.71
N LEU A 400 -28.72 -9.13 7.47
CA LEU A 400 -29.46 -7.96 6.97
C LEU A 400 -30.96 -8.17 7.19
N VAL A 401 -31.37 -8.13 8.45
CA VAL A 401 -32.70 -7.65 8.84
C VAL A 401 -32.46 -6.65 9.97
N GLY A 402 -33.00 -5.44 9.84
CA GLY A 402 -32.56 -4.26 10.58
C GLY A 402 -32.50 -4.35 12.11
N GLY A 403 -31.64 -3.51 12.68
CA GLY A 403 -31.58 -3.21 14.11
C GLY A 403 -30.40 -3.84 14.86
N HIS A 404 -29.71 -3.04 15.67
CA HIS A 404 -28.92 -3.46 16.85
C HIS A 404 -27.81 -4.51 16.69
N GLU A 405 -26.70 -4.22 16.01
CA GLU A 405 -25.42 -4.88 16.34
C GLU A 405 -24.49 -3.94 17.12
N ASP A 406 -23.96 -4.46 18.22
CA ASP A 406 -23.16 -3.81 19.25
C ASP A 406 -21.69 -3.64 18.84
N ILE A 407 -21.04 -2.55 19.26
CA ILE A 407 -19.59 -2.41 19.13
C ILE A 407 -18.88 -3.27 20.19
N GLU A 408 -17.78 -3.93 19.81
CA GLU A 408 -16.97 -4.70 20.76
C GLU A 408 -16.42 -3.80 21.88
N GLU A 409 -16.28 -4.34 23.09
CA GLU A 409 -15.57 -3.63 24.16
C GLU A 409 -14.06 -3.60 23.87
N GLY A 410 -13.41 -2.50 24.25
CA GLY A 410 -11.98 -2.34 23.97
C GLY A 410 -11.50 -0.92 24.15
N THR A 411 -10.23 -0.69 23.80
CA THR A 411 -9.66 0.66 23.78
C THR A 411 -9.64 1.16 22.34
N TYR A 412 -10.06 2.40 22.12
CA TYR A 412 -10.24 2.97 20.78
C TYR A 412 -9.66 4.38 20.68
N TYR A 413 -9.23 4.75 19.48
CA TYR A 413 -9.25 6.12 19.03
C TYR A 413 -10.58 6.40 18.33
N LEU A 414 -11.19 7.56 18.61
CA LEU A 414 -12.43 7.99 17.95
C LEU A 414 -12.08 9.06 16.91
N MET A 415 -12.21 8.71 15.63
CA MET A 415 -11.82 9.58 14.51
C MET A 415 -13.05 10.16 13.82
N ASN A 416 -13.10 11.46 13.57
CA ASN A 416 -14.23 12.08 12.89
C ASN A 416 -14.24 11.74 11.39
N GLY A 417 -15.42 11.42 10.87
CA GLY A 417 -15.63 10.99 9.49
C GLY A 417 -15.55 12.10 8.43
N LYS A 418 -15.50 13.37 8.83
CA LYS A 418 -15.26 14.52 7.94
C LYS A 418 -13.78 14.90 7.90
N SER A 419 -13.21 15.24 9.06
CA SER A 419 -11.84 15.80 9.12
C SER A 419 -10.74 14.78 9.36
N LEU A 420 -11.09 13.54 9.70
CA LEU A 420 -10.14 12.47 10.09
C LEU A 420 -9.29 12.82 11.32
N LYS A 421 -9.70 13.85 12.08
CA LYS A 421 -9.12 14.20 13.39
C LYS A 421 -9.71 13.37 14.50
N PHE A 422 -9.02 13.35 15.64
CA PHE A 422 -9.32 12.45 16.75
C PHE A 422 -9.95 13.19 17.92
N LEU A 423 -10.87 12.51 18.60
CA LEU A 423 -11.39 12.94 19.88
C LEU A 423 -10.27 12.91 20.92
N GLU A 424 -9.91 14.06 21.47
CA GLU A 424 -8.89 14.17 22.52
C GLU A 424 -9.31 15.13 23.64
N VAL A 425 -8.51 15.14 24.69
CA VAL A 425 -8.61 16.11 25.79
C VAL A 425 -7.26 16.80 25.91
N PRO A 426 -7.20 18.14 26.07
CA PRO A 426 -5.94 18.83 26.26
C PRO A 426 -5.15 18.21 27.42
N GLY A 427 -3.87 17.89 27.16
CA GLY A 427 -3.08 17.05 28.07
C GLY A 427 -2.89 17.60 29.49
N SER A 428 -3.06 18.91 29.67
CA SER A 428 -2.93 19.66 30.93
C SER A 428 -4.16 19.65 31.82
N VAL A 429 -5.31 19.17 31.32
CA VAL A 429 -6.59 19.23 32.05
C VAL A 429 -7.30 17.88 32.10
N THR A 430 -6.61 16.76 31.82
CA THR A 430 -7.25 15.44 31.78
C THR A 430 -7.83 14.98 33.11
N ASP A 431 -7.40 15.60 34.21
CA ASP A 431 -7.75 15.30 35.61
C ASP A 431 -8.82 16.20 36.23
N GLN A 432 -9.37 17.13 35.46
CA GLN A 432 -10.38 18.08 35.94
C GLN A 432 -11.79 17.71 35.43
N ASN A 433 -12.79 17.86 36.30
CA ASN A 433 -14.19 17.77 35.88
C ASN A 433 -14.57 19.02 35.08
N GLY A 434 -15.34 18.82 34.02
CA GLY A 434 -15.72 19.88 33.09
C GLY A 434 -14.65 20.19 32.04
N SER A 435 -13.55 19.44 32.00
CA SER A 435 -12.52 19.60 30.98
C SER A 435 -13.09 19.42 29.59
N ARG A 436 -12.68 20.31 28.71
CA ARG A 436 -13.09 20.32 27.31
C ARG A 436 -12.63 19.06 26.60
N VAL A 437 -13.52 18.50 25.78
CA VAL A 437 -13.16 17.48 24.79
C VAL A 437 -13.12 18.16 23.43
N GLU A 438 -12.07 17.90 22.66
CA GLU A 438 -11.77 18.62 21.43
C GLU A 438 -11.29 17.69 20.30
N LEU A 439 -11.15 18.24 19.11
CA LEU A 439 -10.45 17.58 18.01
C LEU A 439 -8.95 17.83 18.04
N GLY A 440 -8.21 16.74 17.89
CA GLY A 440 -6.75 16.71 17.79
C GLY A 440 -6.23 16.03 16.54
N ASN A 441 -4.96 16.26 16.25
CA ASN A 441 -4.21 15.48 15.28
C ASN A 441 -3.92 14.06 15.80
N LEU A 442 -3.44 13.18 14.91
CA LEU A 442 -3.17 11.77 15.20
C LEU A 442 -2.38 11.57 16.52
N PRO A 443 -2.97 10.87 17.51
CA PRO A 443 -2.40 10.70 18.84
C PRO A 443 -1.45 9.50 18.94
N SER A 444 -0.31 9.52 18.22
CA SER A 444 0.71 8.48 18.42
C SER A 444 1.26 8.55 19.85
N GLY A 445 1.08 7.48 20.63
CA GLY A 445 1.51 7.36 22.03
C GLY A 445 0.77 8.25 23.05
N LYS A 446 -0.25 9.00 22.64
CA LYS A 446 -0.97 9.96 23.49
C LYS A 446 -2.16 9.31 24.20
N THR A 447 -2.01 8.99 25.47
CA THR A 447 -3.09 8.40 26.31
C THR A 447 -4.26 9.36 26.54
N ASN A 448 -4.10 10.66 26.31
CA ASN A 448 -5.15 11.69 26.41
C ASN A 448 -6.11 11.74 25.20
N ALA A 449 -5.98 10.80 24.25
CA ALA A 449 -6.90 10.63 23.12
C ALA A 449 -7.37 9.17 22.96
N GLN A 450 -7.03 8.29 23.91
CA GLN A 450 -7.43 6.89 23.91
C GLN A 450 -8.63 6.69 24.82
N TRP A 451 -9.61 5.91 24.36
CA TRP A 451 -10.89 5.77 25.02
C TRP A 451 -11.26 4.30 25.21
N LYS A 452 -11.44 3.87 26.45
CA LYS A 452 -12.00 2.56 26.78
C LYS A 452 -13.51 2.60 26.58
N VAL A 453 -14.01 1.83 25.63
CA VAL A 453 -15.43 1.66 25.34
C VAL A 453 -15.90 0.38 26.01
N ARG A 454 -16.85 0.50 26.93
CA ARG A 454 -17.39 -0.62 27.72
C ARG A 454 -18.90 -0.56 27.77
N LYS A 455 -19.55 -1.69 27.58
CA LYS A 455 -20.99 -1.83 27.67
C LYS A 455 -21.44 -1.65 29.12
N VAL A 456 -22.56 -0.95 29.31
CA VAL A 456 -23.15 -0.74 30.63
C VAL A 456 -23.98 -1.97 30.98
N VAL A 457 -23.49 -2.78 31.92
CA VAL A 457 -24.24 -3.91 32.49
C VAL A 457 -25.39 -3.35 33.33
N ASN A 458 -26.62 -3.83 33.09
CA ASN A 458 -27.87 -3.36 33.70
C ASN A 458 -28.33 -1.93 33.29
N GLY A 459 -27.77 -1.38 32.21
CA GLY A 459 -28.32 -0.18 31.57
C GLY A 459 -29.65 -0.49 30.86
N VAL A 460 -30.58 0.46 30.85
CA VAL A 460 -31.94 0.29 30.27
C VAL A 460 -31.93 0.11 28.74
N VAL A 461 -30.79 0.35 28.09
CA VAL A 461 -30.53 0.13 26.67
C VAL A 461 -29.05 -0.27 26.59
N GLY A 462 -28.62 -1.13 25.65
CA GLY A 462 -27.23 -1.56 25.44
C GLY A 462 -26.24 -0.43 25.10
N GLY A 463 -26.13 0.56 25.98
CA GLY A 463 -25.29 1.74 25.88
C GLY A 463 -23.89 1.47 26.41
N TYR A 464 -23.00 2.39 26.06
CA TYR A 464 -21.58 2.30 26.33
C TYR A 464 -21.15 3.45 27.21
N THR A 465 -20.16 3.18 28.05
CA THR A 465 -19.29 4.21 28.62
C THR A 465 -18.09 4.41 27.71
N ILE A 466 -17.62 5.65 27.61
CA ILE A 466 -16.43 6.02 26.85
C ILE A 466 -15.48 6.70 27.85
N GLN A 467 -14.51 5.94 28.36
CA GLN A 467 -13.62 6.35 29.44
C GLN A 467 -12.24 6.76 28.89
N LEU A 468 -11.75 7.93 29.25
CA LEU A 468 -10.39 8.34 28.89
C LEU A 468 -9.36 7.43 29.56
N VAL A 469 -8.41 6.91 28.78
CA VAL A 469 -7.36 6.01 29.29
C VAL A 469 -6.45 6.72 30.29
N LYS A 470 -6.10 7.99 30.05
CA LYS A 470 -5.10 8.72 30.86
C LYS A 470 -5.51 8.92 32.32
N ASP A 471 -6.77 9.26 32.59
CA ASP A 471 -7.20 9.68 33.94
C ASP A 471 -8.53 9.05 34.40
N SER A 472 -8.99 7.99 33.75
CA SER A 472 -10.18 7.23 34.17
C SER A 472 -11.51 8.00 34.22
N LYS A 473 -11.55 9.29 33.83
CA LYS A 473 -12.78 10.08 33.62
C LYS A 473 -13.53 9.68 32.35
N TYR A 474 -14.78 10.07 32.25
CA TYR A 474 -15.71 9.62 31.21
C TYR A 474 -16.17 10.78 30.33
N LEU A 475 -16.45 10.44 29.07
CA LEU A 475 -17.14 11.34 28.15
C LEU A 475 -18.55 11.64 28.70
N ASP A 476 -18.81 12.91 28.92
CA ASP A 476 -19.96 13.44 29.62
C ASP A 476 -20.62 14.52 28.76
N ALA A 477 -21.91 14.39 28.51
CA ALA A 477 -22.71 15.51 28.02
C ALA A 477 -23.13 16.38 29.21
N ASP A 478 -22.98 17.70 29.10
CA ASP A 478 -23.43 18.60 30.18
C ASP A 478 -24.91 18.37 30.51
N LEU A 479 -25.16 17.86 31.72
CA LEU A 479 -26.47 17.43 32.18
C LEU A 479 -27.54 18.52 32.09
N GLN A 480 -27.16 19.77 32.36
CA GLN A 480 -28.11 20.90 32.34
C GLN A 480 -28.53 21.27 30.91
N ASN A 481 -27.73 20.89 29.92
CA ASN A 481 -27.87 21.34 28.54
C ASN A 481 -28.03 20.20 27.54
N VAL A 482 -28.11 18.95 27.97
CA VAL A 482 -28.15 17.75 27.11
C VAL A 482 -29.25 17.77 26.03
N ASN A 483 -30.34 18.51 26.26
CA ASN A 483 -31.45 18.65 25.33
C ASN A 483 -31.24 19.76 24.27
N ASN A 484 -30.22 20.61 24.45
CA ASN A 484 -29.95 21.76 23.59
C ASN A 484 -28.98 21.38 22.45
N ASN A 485 -29.18 21.99 21.28
CA ASN A 485 -28.17 21.98 20.22
C ASN A 485 -26.96 22.80 20.68
N GLY A 486 -25.76 22.29 20.46
CA GLY A 486 -24.52 22.86 20.98
C GLY A 486 -24.20 22.48 22.42
N CYS A 487 -24.91 21.51 23.01
CA CYS A 487 -24.58 21.00 24.34
C CYS A 487 -23.10 20.63 24.41
N LYS A 488 -22.40 21.16 25.42
CA LYS A 488 -21.00 20.88 25.63
C LYS A 488 -20.78 19.39 25.93
N VAL A 489 -19.73 18.82 25.34
CA VAL A 489 -19.21 17.52 25.71
C VAL A 489 -17.88 17.71 26.45
N GLN A 490 -17.74 17.05 27.58
CA GLN A 490 -16.67 17.28 28.55
C GLN A 490 -16.21 15.97 29.20
N LEU A 491 -15.17 16.05 30.03
CA LEU A 491 -14.82 14.98 30.96
C LEU A 491 -15.51 15.18 32.30
N TRP A 492 -15.92 14.07 32.89
CA TRP A 492 -16.39 14.05 34.27
C TRP A 492 -16.12 12.70 34.94
N GLU A 493 -16.06 12.69 36.27
CA GLU A 493 -16.06 11.45 37.04
C GLU A 493 -17.35 10.63 36.81
N ARG A 494 -17.26 9.30 36.91
CA ARG A 494 -18.41 8.42 36.67
C ARG A 494 -19.46 8.65 37.74
N SER A 495 -20.69 8.91 37.32
CA SER A 495 -21.85 8.79 38.19
C SER A 495 -22.55 7.45 38.00
N PHE A 496 -22.97 6.84 39.10
CA PHE A 496 -23.72 5.57 39.12
C PHE A 496 -25.20 5.76 39.48
N LEU A 497 -25.68 7.01 39.52
CA LEU A 497 -27.07 7.30 39.80
C LEU A 497 -27.93 6.99 38.56
N PRO A 498 -29.07 6.28 38.70
CA PRO A 498 -29.91 5.83 37.57
C PRO A 498 -30.37 6.93 36.60
N ASP A 499 -30.50 8.16 37.11
CA ASP A 499 -30.97 9.34 36.36
C ASP A 499 -29.83 10.09 35.65
N LYS A 500 -28.56 9.68 35.85
CA LYS A 500 -27.38 10.32 35.27
C LYS A 500 -26.83 9.57 34.06
N ARG A 501 -27.68 9.44 33.05
CA ARG A 501 -27.37 8.79 31.75
C ARG A 501 -26.70 9.70 30.71
N ASN A 502 -26.35 10.92 31.10
CA ASN A 502 -25.63 11.87 30.26
C ASN A 502 -24.18 11.40 29.95
N GLN A 503 -23.71 10.37 30.66
CA GLN A 503 -22.42 9.69 30.46
C GLN A 503 -22.56 8.32 29.77
N GLU A 504 -23.75 8.00 29.24
CA GLU A 504 -24.03 6.76 28.52
C GLU A 504 -24.33 7.07 27.06
N TRP A 505 -23.78 6.23 26.17
CA TRP A 505 -23.76 6.50 24.74
C TRP A 505 -24.30 5.32 23.95
N TYR A 506 -25.26 5.55 23.07
CA TYR A 506 -25.67 4.58 22.06
C TYR A 506 -24.79 4.74 20.82
N ILE A 507 -23.99 3.71 20.52
CA ILE A 507 -23.07 3.71 19.38
C ILE A 507 -23.76 3.00 18.21
N GLN A 508 -24.38 3.78 17.33
CA GLN A 508 -25.13 3.26 16.19
C GLN A 508 -24.21 3.03 15.00
N ARG A 509 -24.09 1.78 14.55
CA ARG A 509 -23.40 1.44 13.29
C ARG A 509 -24.15 1.96 12.07
N LEU A 510 -23.41 2.44 11.07
CA LEU A 510 -23.87 2.81 9.74
C LEU A 510 -23.38 1.79 8.70
N ASN A 511 -24.08 1.69 7.56
CA ASN A 511 -23.74 0.78 6.46
C ASN A 511 -22.35 1.03 5.84
N SER A 512 -21.69 2.14 6.18
CA SER A 512 -20.38 2.58 5.70
C SER A 512 -19.19 2.17 6.60
N GLY A 513 -19.43 1.39 7.66
CA GLY A 513 -18.39 1.08 8.67
C GLY A 513 -18.12 2.23 9.66
N ARG A 514 -18.92 3.30 9.57
CA ARG A 514 -18.90 4.45 10.50
C ARG A 514 -19.94 4.26 11.58
N PHE A 515 -19.84 5.09 12.62
CA PHE A 515 -20.75 5.09 13.75
C PHE A 515 -21.30 6.49 14.01
N ARG A 516 -22.51 6.54 14.58
CA ARG A 516 -23.07 7.73 15.22
C ARG A 516 -23.10 7.48 16.72
N VAL A 517 -22.53 8.40 17.48
CA VAL A 517 -22.50 8.33 18.95
C VAL A 517 -23.62 9.20 19.48
N LYS A 518 -24.67 8.59 20.03
CA LYS A 518 -25.85 9.30 20.55
C LYS A 518 -25.86 9.27 22.05
N ASN A 519 -26.28 10.36 22.70
CA ASN A 519 -26.42 10.33 24.15
C ASN A 519 -27.65 9.51 24.56
N VAL A 520 -27.56 8.69 25.60
CA VAL A 520 -28.69 7.85 26.06
C VAL A 520 -29.76 8.69 26.74
N MET A 521 -29.40 9.79 27.39
CA MET A 521 -30.37 10.70 28.01
C MET A 521 -31.26 11.39 26.97
N ASN A 522 -30.71 11.69 25.79
CA ASN A 522 -31.47 12.16 24.64
C ASN A 522 -30.92 11.58 23.35
N SER A 523 -31.57 10.52 22.86
CA SER A 523 -31.13 9.77 21.67
C SER A 523 -31.25 10.55 20.35
N ASN A 524 -31.87 11.74 20.36
CA ASN A 524 -31.85 12.65 19.22
C ASN A 524 -30.58 13.51 19.18
N LYS A 525 -29.73 13.47 20.21
CA LYS A 525 -28.51 14.28 20.32
C LYS A 525 -27.26 13.45 20.08
N LEU A 526 -26.54 13.82 19.03
CA LEU A 526 -25.39 13.10 18.49
C LEU A 526 -24.12 13.89 18.73
N LEU A 527 -23.03 13.18 19.01
CA LEU A 527 -21.68 13.70 19.03
C LEU A 527 -21.36 14.36 17.68
N HIS A 528 -21.05 15.65 17.73
CA HIS A 528 -21.01 16.53 16.58
C HIS A 528 -19.84 17.51 16.68
N ILE A 529 -19.26 17.80 15.52
CA ILE A 529 -18.34 18.94 15.34
C ILE A 529 -18.92 19.92 14.34
N SER A 530 -18.79 21.22 14.64
CA SER A 530 -19.20 22.26 13.69
C SER A 530 -18.46 22.12 12.36
N SER A 531 -19.20 22.16 11.26
CA SER A 531 -18.63 22.02 9.93
C SER A 531 -17.61 23.11 9.57
N SER A 532 -17.68 24.29 10.21
CA SER A 532 -16.74 25.40 10.01
C SER A 532 -15.44 25.26 10.82
N SER A 533 -15.42 24.42 11.85
CA SER A 533 -14.24 24.19 12.69
C SER A 533 -13.72 22.76 12.65
N ALA A 534 -14.33 21.87 11.86
CA ALA A 534 -13.99 20.44 11.81
C ALA A 534 -12.52 20.17 11.47
N ASP A 535 -11.89 21.06 10.71
CA ASP A 535 -10.49 20.94 10.28
C ASP A 535 -9.50 21.64 11.23
N ASN A 536 -9.98 22.26 12.31
CA ASN A 536 -9.16 22.95 13.30
C ASN A 536 -8.80 22.02 14.47
N ASN A 537 -7.55 22.09 14.92
CA ASN A 537 -7.17 21.52 16.21
C ASN A 537 -7.76 22.35 17.33
N GLY A 538 -8.16 21.71 18.42
CA GLY A 538 -8.88 22.36 19.49
C GLY A 538 -10.27 22.82 19.06
N ALA A 539 -10.93 22.14 18.12
CA ALA A 539 -12.33 22.39 17.83
C ALA A 539 -13.22 21.72 18.89
N ASP A 540 -14.23 22.45 19.38
CA ASP A 540 -15.18 21.94 20.38
C ASP A 540 -15.98 20.75 19.87
N ILE A 541 -16.17 19.79 20.77
CA ILE A 541 -17.12 18.71 20.60
C ILE A 541 -18.43 19.08 21.28
N THR A 542 -19.52 18.92 20.55
CA THR A 542 -20.87 19.29 20.99
C THR A 542 -21.85 18.15 20.75
N LEU A 543 -23.05 18.25 21.32
CA LEU A 543 -24.19 17.48 20.85
C LEU A 543 -25.14 18.31 20.00
N ASN A 544 -25.62 17.71 18.92
CA ASN A 544 -26.62 18.31 18.05
C ASN A 544 -27.62 17.27 17.56
N GLU A 545 -28.77 17.74 17.09
CA GLU A 545 -29.74 16.90 16.38
C GLU A 545 -29.14 16.25 15.11
N SER A 546 -29.78 15.21 14.58
CA SER A 546 -29.24 14.50 13.42
C SER A 546 -29.29 15.38 12.16
N LEU A 547 -28.11 15.68 11.61
CA LEU A 547 -27.95 16.48 10.39
C LEU A 547 -27.64 15.63 9.15
N SER A 548 -27.51 14.31 9.29
CA SER A 548 -27.10 13.38 8.21
C SER A 548 -25.84 13.82 7.45
N GLN A 549 -24.83 14.29 8.18
CA GLN A 549 -23.57 14.81 7.64
C GLN A 549 -22.36 14.09 8.24
N LYS A 550 -21.23 14.07 7.51
CA LYS A 550 -19.98 13.40 7.91
C LYS A 550 -19.38 13.92 9.22
N ASN A 551 -19.73 15.12 9.65
CA ASN A 551 -19.28 15.72 10.93
C ASN A 551 -19.96 15.12 12.17
N GLN A 552 -20.94 14.24 12.01
CA GLN A 552 -21.55 13.43 13.09
C GLN A 552 -21.23 11.94 12.98
N GLU A 553 -20.38 11.57 12.03
CA GLU A 553 -19.97 10.18 11.80
C GLU A 553 -18.57 9.98 12.35
N TRP A 554 -18.33 8.82 12.95
CA TRP A 554 -17.11 8.52 13.69
C TRP A 554 -16.60 7.13 13.33
N PHE A 555 -15.29 6.98 13.21
CA PHE A 555 -14.63 5.68 13.16
C PHE A 555 -14.13 5.34 14.56
N PHE A 556 -14.38 4.11 14.99
CA PHE A 556 -13.82 3.55 16.21
C PHE A 556 -12.64 2.69 15.83
N VAL A 557 -11.43 3.23 16.00
CA VAL A 557 -10.17 2.56 15.64
C VAL A 557 -9.66 1.81 16.86
N LYS A 558 -9.74 0.48 16.87
CA LYS A 558 -9.34 -0.34 18.00
C LYS A 558 -7.81 -0.28 18.22
N ILE A 559 -7.40 -0.14 19.48
CA ILE A 559 -6.01 -0.16 19.94
C ILE A 559 -5.76 -1.56 20.51
N GLN A 560 -4.72 -2.23 20.01
CA GLN A 560 -4.29 -3.55 20.49
C GLN A 560 -3.49 -3.44 21.79
#